data_AF-A0A5C7B2S3-F1
#
_entry.id   AF-A0A5C7B2S3-F1
#
_cell.length_a   1.000
_cell.length_b   1.000
_cell.length_c   1.000
_cell.angle_alpha   90.00
_cell.angle_beta   90.00
_cell.angle_gamma   90.00
#
_symmetry.space_group_name_H-M   'P 1'
#
loop_
_entity.id
_entity.type
_entity.pdbx_description
1 polymer ?
#
loop_
_entity_poly.entity_id
_entity_poly.type
_entity_poly.pdbx_seq_one_letter_code
_entity_poly.pdbx_strand_id
1 'polypeptide(L)'
;MKAVTVKEIKAELNELSHKEIQELCLKLSRFKKENKELLTYLLFEANNEAGYINSVKNYIDTEFETINTDSFYYIRKTIRKILRNIKKYIRYSKKKETEVELLLYFCEKLKNFKPSISKSTQLHNIYYRQLELAKKHINTLHEDLQYDFNVMIESLSE
;
A
#
# COMPACT_ATOMS: atom_id res chain seq x y z
N MET A 1 -23.87 -6.42 -17.70
CA MET A 1 -23.09 -6.29 -18.96
C MET A 1 -21.78 -7.05 -18.79
N LYS A 2 -21.30 -7.80 -19.80
CA LYS A 2 -19.99 -8.46 -19.74
C LYS A 2 -18.90 -7.46 -20.13
N ALA A 3 -17.80 -7.42 -19.38
CA ALA A 3 -16.65 -6.61 -19.74
C ALA A 3 -15.87 -7.26 -20.89
N VAL A 4 -15.44 -6.44 -21.85
CA VAL A 4 -14.53 -6.84 -22.94
C VAL A 4 -13.09 -7.01 -22.43
N THR A 5 -12.25 -7.66 -23.21
CA THR A 5 -10.86 -7.95 -22.82
C THR A 5 -9.99 -6.70 -22.85
N VAL A 6 -8.88 -6.71 -22.09
CA VAL A 6 -7.89 -5.62 -22.11
C VAL A 6 -7.30 -5.40 -23.51
N LYS A 7 -7.19 -6.46 -24.31
CA LYS A 7 -6.70 -6.39 -25.70
C LYS A 7 -7.63 -5.58 -26.59
N GLU A 8 -8.94 -5.82 -26.50
CA GLU A 8 -9.96 -5.08 -27.26
C GLU A 8 -10.01 -3.62 -26.81
N ILE A 9 -10.01 -3.36 -25.50
CA ILE A 9 -9.95 -1.99 -24.95
C ILE A 9 -8.72 -1.25 -25.49
N LYS A 10 -7.56 -1.91 -25.51
CA LYS A 10 -6.32 -1.31 -26.04
C LYS A 10 -6.43 -1.00 -27.53
N ALA A 11 -7.04 -1.87 -28.34
CA ALA A 11 -7.23 -1.64 -29.76
C ALA A 11 -8.11 -0.39 -29.99
N GLU A 12 -9.25 -0.30 -29.31
CA GLU A 12 -10.15 0.87 -29.42
C GLU A 12 -9.47 2.17 -28.96
N LEU A 13 -8.71 2.13 -27.85
CA LEU A 13 -8.00 3.32 -27.36
C LEU A 13 -6.96 3.86 -28.35
N ASN A 14 -6.39 3.01 -29.23
CA ASN A 14 -5.42 3.43 -30.23
C ASN A 14 -6.04 4.16 -31.42
N GLU A 15 -7.35 3.96 -31.67
CA GLU A 15 -8.08 4.65 -32.74
C GLU A 15 -8.58 6.04 -32.32
N LEU A 16 -8.54 6.35 -31.02
CA LEU A 16 -9.01 7.61 -30.46
C LEU A 16 -7.95 8.70 -30.50
N SER A 17 -8.41 9.95 -30.64
CA SER A 17 -7.56 11.13 -30.49
C SER A 17 -7.11 11.34 -29.04
N HIS A 18 -6.04 12.10 -28.86
CA HIS A 18 -5.53 12.49 -27.54
C HIS A 18 -6.60 13.15 -26.65
N LYS A 19 -7.46 13.99 -27.25
CA LYS A 19 -8.53 14.68 -26.52
C LYS A 19 -9.60 13.70 -26.03
N GLU A 20 -10.00 12.73 -26.87
CA GLU A 20 -10.97 11.71 -26.49
C GLU A 20 -10.42 10.80 -25.39
N ILE A 21 -9.14 10.41 -25.47
CA ILE A 21 -8.47 9.63 -24.43
C ILE A 21 -8.46 10.41 -23.11
N GLN A 22 -8.11 11.70 -23.14
CA GLN A 22 -8.13 12.56 -21.95
C GLN A 22 -9.53 12.64 -21.33
N GLU A 23 -10.57 12.80 -22.15
CA GLU A 23 -11.96 12.82 -21.69
C GLU A 23 -12.38 11.49 -21.06
N LEU A 24 -11.94 10.35 -21.61
CA LEU A 24 -12.15 9.03 -21.02
C LEU A 24 -11.45 8.90 -19.67
N CYS A 25 -10.17 9.31 -19.55
CA CYS A 25 -9.45 9.31 -18.28
C CYS A 25 -10.17 10.16 -17.22
N LEU A 26 -10.67 11.34 -17.60
CA LEU A 26 -11.44 12.20 -16.72
C LEU A 26 -12.76 11.55 -16.28
N LYS A 27 -13.50 10.92 -17.20
CA LYS A 27 -14.72 10.15 -16.86
C LYS A 27 -14.41 9.02 -15.87
N LEU A 28 -13.35 8.24 -16.11
CA LEU A 28 -12.92 7.16 -15.22
C LEU A 28 -12.53 7.67 -13.83
N SER A 29 -11.87 8.83 -13.75
CA SER A 29 -11.48 9.46 -12.47
C SER A 29 -12.69 9.90 -11.64
N ARG A 30 -13.77 10.36 -12.30
CA ARG A 30 -15.02 10.75 -11.65
C ARG A 30 -15.83 9.53 -11.20
N PHE A 31 -15.73 8.43 -11.95
CA PHE A 31 -16.49 7.22 -11.68
C PHE A 31 -16.05 6.48 -10.41
N LYS A 32 -14.73 6.39 -10.15
CA LYS A 32 -14.20 5.62 -9.01
C LYS A 32 -13.06 6.35 -8.32
N LYS A 33 -13.15 6.50 -6.99
CA LYS A 33 -12.10 7.11 -6.16
C LYS A 33 -10.73 6.47 -6.41
N GLU A 34 -10.67 5.15 -6.51
CA GLU A 34 -9.43 4.39 -6.76
C GLU A 34 -8.75 4.77 -8.09
N ASN A 35 -9.53 5.10 -9.12
CA ASN A 35 -8.98 5.55 -10.40
C ASN A 35 -8.38 6.95 -10.26
N LYS A 36 -9.05 7.84 -9.53
CA LYS A 36 -8.53 9.18 -9.23
C LYS A 36 -7.24 9.10 -8.43
N GLU A 37 -7.20 8.27 -7.39
CA GLU A 37 -5.99 8.05 -6.58
C GLU A 37 -4.82 7.52 -7.42
N LEU A 38 -5.05 6.54 -8.31
CA LEU A 38 -4.01 6.03 -9.21
C LEU A 38 -3.53 7.11 -10.20
N LEU A 39 -4.43 7.88 -10.79
CA LEU A 39 -4.05 8.99 -11.67
C LEU A 39 -3.26 10.05 -10.91
N THR A 40 -3.62 10.34 -9.65
CA THR A 40 -2.85 11.24 -8.81
C THR A 40 -1.41 10.75 -8.66
N TYR A 41 -1.25 9.47 -8.33
CA TYR A 41 0.08 8.87 -8.22
C TYR A 41 0.86 9.00 -9.54
N LEU A 42 0.28 8.55 -10.66
CA LEU A 42 0.96 8.50 -11.96
C LEU A 42 1.35 9.88 -12.49
N LEU A 43 0.53 10.91 -12.24
CA LEU A 43 0.75 12.24 -12.81
C LEU A 43 1.55 13.18 -11.90
N PHE A 44 1.48 13.00 -10.58
CA PHE A 44 2.04 13.97 -9.63
C PHE A 44 3.06 13.39 -8.65
N GLU A 45 2.98 12.09 -8.31
CA GLU A 45 3.79 11.51 -7.24
C GLU A 45 4.88 10.57 -7.75
N ALA A 46 4.70 9.93 -8.91
CA ALA A 46 5.61 8.92 -9.46
C ALA A 46 7.05 9.43 -9.69
N ASN A 47 7.22 10.74 -9.92
CA ASN A 47 8.53 11.38 -10.08
C ASN A 47 9.25 11.63 -8.75
N ASN A 48 8.55 11.55 -7.62
CA ASN A 48 9.09 11.72 -6.27
C ASN A 48 8.58 10.59 -5.35
N GLU A 49 9.20 9.42 -5.49
CA GLU A 49 8.82 8.23 -4.74
C GLU A 49 8.96 8.42 -3.22
N ALA A 50 10.01 9.11 -2.77
CA ALA A 50 10.22 9.37 -1.35
C ALA A 50 9.08 10.22 -0.76
N GLY A 51 8.64 11.24 -1.49
CA GLY A 51 7.46 12.04 -1.13
C GLY A 51 6.18 11.21 -1.07
N TYR A 52 6.00 10.30 -2.02
CA TYR A 52 4.88 9.35 -2.02
C TYR A 52 4.89 8.42 -0.81
N ILE A 53 6.04 7.82 -0.49
CA ILE A 53 6.18 6.93 0.66
C ILE A 53 5.84 7.69 1.95
N ASN A 54 6.35 8.91 2.11
CA ASN A 54 6.06 9.74 3.28
C ASN A 54 4.56 10.10 3.38
N SER A 55 3.88 10.38 2.27
CA SER A 55 2.44 10.64 2.29
C SER A 55 1.64 9.41 2.74
N VAL A 56 2.06 8.22 2.33
CA VAL A 56 1.45 6.95 2.78
C VAL A 56 1.78 6.66 4.24
N LYS A 57 3.00 6.93 4.72
CA LYS A 57 3.37 6.81 6.14
C LYS A 57 2.48 7.71 7.01
N ASN A 58 2.31 8.98 6.63
CA ASN A 58 1.41 9.91 7.32
C ASN A 58 -0.05 9.42 7.34
N TYR A 59 -0.51 8.83 6.23
CA TYR A 59 -1.83 8.18 6.18
C TYR A 59 -1.94 7.02 7.18
N ILE A 60 -0.90 6.18 7.28
CA ILE A 60 -0.86 5.06 8.23
C ILE A 60 -0.94 5.62 9.66
N ASP A 61 -0.13 6.61 10.01
CA ASP A 61 -0.14 7.23 11.34
C ASP A 61 -1.53 7.75 11.71
N THR A 62 -2.13 8.54 10.82
CA THR A 62 -3.46 9.11 11.02
C THR A 62 -4.51 8.02 11.25
N GLU A 63 -4.52 6.95 10.45
CA GLU A 63 -5.50 5.89 10.65
C GLU A 63 -5.26 5.08 11.93
N PHE A 64 -4.01 4.89 12.35
CA PHE A 64 -3.69 4.21 13.61
C PHE A 64 -4.20 4.98 14.83
N GLU A 65 -4.16 6.31 14.79
CA GLU A 65 -4.72 7.17 15.84
C GLU A 65 -6.25 7.07 15.94
N THR A 66 -6.93 6.77 14.84
CA THR A 66 -8.39 6.62 14.80
C THR A 66 -8.90 5.24 15.23
N ILE A 67 -8.01 4.32 15.63
CA ILE A 67 -8.42 2.97 16.01
C ILE A 67 -9.22 3.02 17.31
N ASN A 68 -10.48 2.58 17.24
CA ASN A 68 -11.27 2.30 18.43
C ASN A 68 -10.66 1.10 19.19
N THR A 69 -10.26 1.35 20.44
CA THR A 69 -9.62 0.38 21.34
C THR A 69 -10.57 -0.29 22.33
N ASP A 70 -11.87 -0.03 22.26
CA ASP A 70 -12.88 -0.56 23.20
C ASP A 70 -12.98 -2.09 23.11
N SER A 71 -12.68 -2.64 21.93
CA SER A 71 -12.66 -4.09 21.72
C SER A 71 -11.64 -4.49 20.66
N PHE A 72 -10.99 -5.64 20.87
CA PHE A 72 -10.15 -6.27 19.86
C PHE A 72 -10.88 -6.56 18.55
N TYR A 73 -12.21 -6.66 18.55
CA TYR A 73 -12.99 -6.72 17.31
C TYR A 73 -12.77 -5.47 16.44
N TYR A 74 -12.91 -4.27 17.02
CA TYR A 74 -12.74 -3.00 16.31
C TYR A 74 -11.29 -2.78 15.90
N ILE A 75 -10.33 -3.09 16.78
CA ILE A 75 -8.90 -3.05 16.45
C ILE A 75 -8.60 -3.92 15.22
N ARG A 76 -9.01 -5.19 15.22
CA ARG A 76 -8.81 -6.09 14.06
C ARG A 76 -9.52 -5.62 12.81
N LYS A 77 -10.69 -5.00 12.93
CA LYS A 77 -11.43 -4.45 11.80
C LYS A 77 -10.66 -3.30 11.16
N THR A 78 -10.18 -2.35 11.96
CA THR A 78 -9.45 -1.17 11.46
C THR A 78 -8.06 -1.54 10.96
N ILE A 79 -7.29 -2.38 11.66
CA ILE A 79 -5.98 -2.85 11.19
C ILE A 79 -6.07 -3.53 9.82
N ARG A 80 -7.10 -4.37 9.58
CA ARG A 80 -7.33 -4.97 8.25
C ARG A 80 -7.71 -3.93 7.20
N LYS A 81 -8.42 -2.87 7.56
CA LYS A 81 -8.73 -1.75 6.65
C LYS A 81 -7.45 -1.02 6.27
N ILE A 82 -6.62 -0.66 7.25
CA ILE A 82 -5.32 0.01 7.05
C ILE A 82 -4.45 -0.83 6.11
N LEU A 83 -4.23 -2.11 6.42
CA LEU A 83 -3.40 -2.99 5.59
C LEU A 83 -3.91 -3.13 4.15
N ARG A 84 -5.24 -3.18 3.94
CA ARG A 84 -5.82 -3.20 2.58
C ARG A 84 -5.50 -1.92 1.80
N ASN A 85 -5.54 -0.77 2.46
CA ASN A 85 -5.20 0.50 1.82
C ASN A 85 -3.69 0.62 1.55
N ILE A 86 -2.83 0.17 2.47
CA ILE A 86 -1.38 0.10 2.23
C ILE A 86 -1.07 -0.75 0.99
N LYS A 87 -1.65 -1.95 0.89
CA LYS A 87 -1.48 -2.80 -0.30
C LYS A 87 -2.01 -2.15 -1.58
N LYS A 88 -3.06 -1.35 -1.48
CA LYS A 88 -3.57 -0.57 -2.60
C LYS A 88 -2.55 0.48 -3.06
N TYR A 89 -1.98 1.23 -2.13
CA TYR A 89 -0.95 2.24 -2.42
C TYR A 89 0.34 1.62 -2.98
N ILE A 90 0.80 0.51 -2.41
CA ILE A 90 1.93 -0.28 -2.96
C ILE A 90 1.69 -0.67 -4.43
N ARG A 91 0.47 -1.11 -4.77
CA ARG A 91 0.12 -1.48 -6.17
C ARG A 91 0.14 -0.29 -7.14
N TYR A 92 0.01 0.95 -6.66
CA TYR A 92 0.15 2.11 -7.52
C TYR A 92 1.61 2.32 -7.90
N SER A 93 2.51 2.22 -6.92
CA SER A 93 3.95 2.35 -7.13
C SER A 93 4.56 1.25 -7.99
N LYS A 94 4.22 -0.02 -7.69
CA LYS A 94 4.83 -1.21 -8.29
C LYS A 94 6.35 -1.35 -8.06
N LYS A 95 6.99 -0.48 -7.27
CA LYS A 95 8.39 -0.62 -6.86
C LYS A 95 8.50 -1.54 -5.64
N LYS A 96 9.49 -2.44 -5.67
CA LYS A 96 9.72 -3.42 -4.60
C LYS A 96 10.27 -2.79 -3.32
N GLU A 97 11.09 -1.75 -3.45
CA GLU A 97 11.59 -0.95 -2.33
C GLU A 97 10.44 -0.30 -1.56
N THR A 98 9.55 0.41 -2.26
CA THR A 98 8.33 1.01 -1.69
C THR A 98 7.45 -0.04 -0.99
N GLU A 99 7.31 -1.22 -1.59
CA GLU A 99 6.57 -2.33 -0.98
C GLU A 99 7.17 -2.75 0.37
N VAL A 100 8.48 -2.99 0.41
CA VAL A 100 9.19 -3.38 1.64
C VAL A 100 9.07 -2.28 2.69
N GLU A 101 9.37 -1.04 2.34
CA GLU A 101 9.41 0.08 3.29
C GLU A 101 8.04 0.32 3.95
N LEU A 102 6.95 0.29 3.18
CA LEU A 102 5.60 0.49 3.71
C LEU A 102 5.12 -0.69 4.57
N LEU A 103 5.54 -1.92 4.26
CA LEU A 103 5.20 -3.10 5.07
C LEU A 103 5.96 -3.08 6.39
N LEU A 104 7.24 -2.73 6.38
CA LEU A 104 8.04 -2.60 7.60
C LEU A 104 7.50 -1.49 8.49
N TYR A 105 7.16 -0.32 7.93
CA TYR A 105 6.53 0.76 8.68
C TYR A 105 5.20 0.34 9.32
N PHE A 106 4.35 -0.38 8.57
CA PHE A 106 3.12 -0.93 9.13
C PHE A 106 3.38 -1.90 10.29
N CYS A 107 4.37 -2.78 10.16
CA CYS A 107 4.79 -3.71 11.21
C CYS A 107 5.26 -2.94 12.46
N GLU A 108 6.08 -1.91 12.29
CA GLU A 108 6.54 -1.04 13.37
C GLU A 108 5.37 -0.40 14.13
N LYS A 109 4.45 0.25 13.41
CA LYS A 109 3.25 0.86 14.01
C LYS A 109 2.40 -0.18 14.74
N LEU A 110 2.26 -1.38 14.16
CA LEU A 110 1.46 -2.45 14.75
C LEU A 110 2.11 -3.05 16.00
N LYS A 111 3.45 -3.20 16.03
CA LYS A 111 4.21 -3.67 17.19
C LYS A 111 4.11 -2.71 18.37
N ASN A 112 4.22 -1.40 18.09
CA ASN A 112 4.18 -0.34 19.08
C ASN A 112 2.75 0.06 19.51
N PHE A 113 1.72 -0.50 18.86
CA PHE A 113 0.32 -0.18 19.14
C PHE A 113 -0.14 -0.65 20.53
N LYS A 114 -0.98 0.15 21.19
CA LYS A 114 -1.63 -0.20 22.45
C LYS A 114 -3.16 -0.21 22.28
N PRO A 115 -3.87 -1.24 22.79
CA PRO A 115 -3.37 -2.38 23.57
C PRO A 115 -2.54 -3.37 22.71
N SER A 116 -1.56 -4.01 23.35
CA SER A 116 -0.59 -4.88 22.66
C SER A 116 -1.26 -5.96 21.81
N ILE A 117 -0.71 -6.16 20.61
CA ILE A 117 -1.17 -7.14 19.63
C ILE A 117 -0.99 -8.59 20.07
N SER A 118 -0.10 -8.87 21.04
CA SER A 118 0.15 -10.23 21.56
C SER A 118 -1.10 -10.82 22.21
N LYS A 119 -2.02 -9.98 22.67
CA LYS A 119 -3.33 -10.37 23.20
C LYS A 119 -4.30 -10.88 22.12
N SER A 120 -3.93 -10.82 20.85
CA SER A 120 -4.74 -11.33 19.74
C SER A 120 -3.91 -12.09 18.72
N THR A 121 -4.09 -13.41 18.66
CA THR A 121 -3.44 -14.30 17.68
C THR A 121 -3.64 -13.82 16.24
N GLN A 122 -4.81 -13.25 15.92
CA GLN A 122 -5.09 -12.74 14.58
C GLN A 122 -4.24 -11.51 14.23
N LEU A 123 -4.03 -10.57 15.17
CA LEU A 123 -3.17 -9.40 14.96
C LEU A 123 -1.71 -9.83 14.87
N HIS A 124 -1.28 -10.74 15.74
CA HIS A 124 0.05 -11.31 15.72
C HIS A 124 0.36 -12.03 14.39
N ASN A 125 -0.59 -12.79 13.86
CA ASN A 125 -0.47 -13.43 12.55
C ASN A 125 -0.43 -12.42 11.40
N ILE A 126 -1.14 -11.30 11.49
CA ILE A 126 -1.07 -10.23 10.49
C ILE A 126 0.34 -9.64 10.46
N TYR A 127 0.88 -9.32 11.64
CA TYR A 127 2.25 -8.81 11.82
C TYR A 127 3.28 -9.73 11.17
N TYR A 128 3.35 -11.00 11.60
CA TYR A 128 4.36 -11.92 11.08
C TYR A 128 4.24 -12.17 9.58
N ARG A 129 3.02 -12.30 9.06
CA ARG A 129 2.84 -12.46 7.60
C ARG A 129 3.33 -11.26 6.81
N GLN A 130 3.20 -10.04 7.34
CA GLN A 130 3.71 -8.85 6.64
C GLN A 130 5.23 -8.77 6.77
N LEU A 131 5.79 -9.12 7.93
CA LEU A 131 7.23 -9.22 8.13
C LEU A 131 7.86 -10.27 7.20
N GLU A 132 7.28 -11.47 7.09
CA GLU A 132 7.74 -12.52 6.16
C GLU A 132 7.64 -12.09 4.70
N LEU A 133 6.59 -11.37 4.33
CA LEU A 133 6.41 -10.86 2.97
C LEU A 133 7.47 -9.79 2.64
N ALA A 134 7.77 -8.91 3.59
CA ALA A 134 8.87 -7.95 3.47
C ALA A 134 10.22 -8.69 3.29
N LYS A 135 10.53 -9.68 4.15
CA LYS A 135 11.73 -10.53 4.03
C LYS A 135 11.88 -11.15 2.64
N LYS A 136 10.79 -11.71 2.10
CA LYS A 136 10.81 -12.31 0.75
C LYS A 136 11.08 -11.29 -0.34
N HIS A 137 10.58 -10.07 -0.22
CA HIS A 137 10.81 -9.03 -1.22
C HIS A 137 12.18 -8.39 -1.10
N ILE A 138 12.73 -8.28 0.10
CA ILE A 138 14.11 -7.83 0.33
C ILE A 138 15.09 -8.68 -0.49
N ASN A 139 14.95 -10.01 -0.48
CA ASN A 139 15.81 -10.92 -1.25
C ASN A 139 15.80 -10.69 -2.79
N THR A 140 14.87 -9.87 -3.30
CA THR A 140 14.78 -9.51 -4.72
C THR A 140 15.36 -8.12 -5.04
N LEU A 141 15.83 -7.40 -4.02
CA LEU A 141 16.43 -6.08 -4.14
C LEU A 141 17.94 -6.15 -4.35
N HIS A 142 18.55 -5.01 -4.67
CA HIS A 142 20.00 -4.85 -4.71
C HIS A 142 20.63 -5.08 -3.33
N GLU A 143 21.88 -5.56 -3.28
CA GLU A 143 22.57 -5.95 -2.03
C GLU A 143 22.62 -4.82 -0.99
N ASP A 144 22.91 -3.58 -1.42
CA ASP A 144 22.93 -2.41 -0.52
C ASP A 144 21.58 -2.22 0.19
N LEU A 145 20.49 -2.29 -0.57
CA LEU A 145 19.14 -2.15 -0.02
C LEU A 145 18.76 -3.36 0.84
N GLN A 146 19.28 -4.55 0.53
CA GLN A 146 19.08 -5.71 1.38
C GLN A 146 19.68 -5.49 2.75
N TYR A 147 20.90 -4.96 2.82
CA TYR A 147 21.54 -4.65 4.09
C TYR A 147 20.69 -3.67 4.91
N ASP A 148 20.32 -2.53 4.32
CA ASP A 148 19.55 -1.48 4.99
C ASP A 148 18.22 -2.01 5.55
N PHE A 149 17.47 -2.76 4.76
CA PHE A 149 16.18 -3.30 5.21
C PHE A 149 16.30 -4.45 6.22
N ASN A 150 17.38 -5.23 6.16
CA ASN A 150 17.61 -6.28 7.16
C ASN A 150 17.92 -5.68 8.55
N VAL A 151 18.66 -4.57 8.61
CA VAL A 151 18.87 -3.82 9.87
C VAL A 151 17.52 -3.37 10.45
N MET A 152 16.60 -2.86 9.61
CA MET A 152 15.26 -2.49 10.07
C MET A 152 14.47 -3.70 10.60
N ILE A 153 14.58 -4.86 9.96
CA ILE A 153 13.93 -6.09 10.40
C ILE A 153 14.43 -6.60 11.76
N GLU A 154 15.73 -6.48 12.01
CA GLU A 154 16.33 -6.88 13.28
C GLU A 154 15.71 -6.08 14.44
N SER A 155 15.62 -4.76 14.30
CA SER A 155 14.95 -3.89 15.28
C SER A 155 13.47 -4.24 15.52
N LEU A 156 12.80 -4.81 14.51
CA LEU A 156 11.42 -5.27 14.61
C LEU A 156 11.29 -6.67 15.21
N SER A 157 12.34 -7.48 15.19
CA SER A 157 12.34 -8.86 15.70
C SER A 157 12.66 -8.95 17.20
N GLU A 158 13.30 -7.93 17.77
CA GLU A 158 13.61 -7.79 19.21
C GLU A 158 12.39 -7.38 20.06
#